data_AF-A0A935ZUE0-F1
#
_entry.id   AF-A0A935ZUE0-F1
#
_cell.length_a   1.000
_cell.length_b   1.000
_cell.length_c   1.000
_cell.angle_alpha   90.00
_cell.angle_beta   90.00
_cell.angle_gamma   90.00
#
_symmetry.space_group_name_H-M   'P 1'
#
loop_
_entity.id
_entity.type
_entity.pdbx_description
1 polymer ?
#
loop_
_entity_poly.entity_id
_entity_poly.type
_entity_poly.pdbx_seq_one_letter_code
_entity_poly.pdbx_strand_id
1 'polypeptide(L)'
;MIWIFKHWVVFYAIFNFDQDYTLENKINYINSNLKIDDLAINILLDVGLTFLVIFVSYVLINISRLIVNFFEKIITPWIYKLTDKSSIVLKSEYDKQVSLFSDFKERFNTERDKRLKAEIHIQELEKGLLDLNIQINQMHDSQIQINQEKSKFQLIVKQINQQGLFSEIDSMIDIIESKTDIATINDSLKFFTKLNLIRKLPSAKPNSTRIEFTETGRKFKEYYIDNYILNKPSEIQS
;
A
#
# COMPACT_ATOMS: atom_id res chain seq x y z
N MET A 1 -71.43 2.76 46.42
CA MET A 1 -71.68 4.22 46.34
C MET A 1 -72.85 4.56 45.43
N ILE A 2 -72.91 4.06 44.19
CA ILE A 2 -73.98 4.38 43.21
C ILE A 2 -75.39 4.07 43.74
N TRP A 3 -75.58 2.94 44.41
CA TRP A 3 -76.87 2.55 45.01
C TRP A 3 -77.39 3.55 46.07
N ILE A 4 -76.49 4.09 46.90
CA ILE A 4 -76.84 5.08 47.93
C ILE A 4 -77.30 6.40 47.29
N PHE A 5 -76.67 6.81 46.18
CA PHE A 5 -77.11 7.99 45.43
C PHE A 5 -78.45 7.76 44.70
N LYS A 6 -78.66 6.57 44.13
CA LYS A 6 -79.89 6.21 43.42
C LYS A 6 -81.11 6.09 44.34
N HIS A 7 -80.91 5.57 45.54
CA HIS A 7 -81.95 5.44 46.58
C HIS A 7 -81.77 6.43 47.74
N TRP A 8 -81.20 7.61 47.46
CA TRP A 8 -80.92 8.64 48.47
C TRP A 8 -82.18 9.08 49.25
N VAL A 9 -83.35 9.04 48.60
CA VAL A 9 -84.65 9.34 49.23
C VAL A 9 -85.01 8.35 50.34
N VAL A 10 -84.68 7.06 50.17
CA VAL A 10 -84.92 6.03 51.20
C VAL A 10 -83.97 6.24 52.38
N PHE A 11 -82.71 6.59 52.09
CA PHE A 11 -81.74 6.91 53.12
C PHE A 11 -82.16 8.16 53.91
N TYR A 12 -82.57 9.23 53.22
CA TYR A 12 -83.11 10.45 53.84
C TYR A 12 -84.34 10.15 54.70
N ALA A 13 -85.26 9.33 54.20
CA ALA A 13 -86.47 8.94 54.93
C ALA A 13 -86.16 8.12 56.19
N ILE A 14 -85.09 7.32 56.25
CA ILE A 14 -84.70 6.59 57.47
C ILE A 14 -84.28 7.57 58.58
N PHE A 15 -83.51 8.60 58.25
CA PHE A 15 -82.92 9.53 59.22
C PHE A 15 -83.83 10.70 59.64
N ASN A 16 -84.82 11.09 58.83
CA ASN A 16 -85.79 12.13 59.20
C ASN A 16 -87.14 11.55 59.63
N PHE A 17 -87.67 12.02 60.75
CA PHE A 17 -89.01 11.72 61.25
C PHE A 17 -89.80 13.02 61.29
N ASP A 18 -90.75 13.19 60.37
CA ASP A 18 -91.75 14.24 60.48
C ASP A 18 -92.75 13.88 61.59
N GLN A 19 -93.12 14.87 62.41
CA GLN A 19 -93.91 14.66 63.64
C GLN A 19 -95.31 14.10 63.40
N ASP A 20 -95.83 14.17 62.17
CA ASP A 20 -97.19 13.74 61.79
C ASP A 20 -97.25 12.37 61.10
N TYR A 21 -96.11 11.65 60.99
CA TYR A 21 -96.06 10.35 60.30
C TYR A 21 -96.11 9.18 61.29
N THR A 22 -97.10 8.29 61.15
CA THR A 22 -97.15 7.05 61.93
C THR A 22 -96.06 6.08 61.48
N LEU A 23 -95.47 5.35 62.44
CA LEU A 23 -94.40 4.37 62.21
C LEU A 23 -94.76 3.34 61.12
N GLU A 24 -96.03 2.92 61.11
CA GLU A 24 -96.57 1.95 60.16
C GLU A 24 -96.56 2.47 58.71
N ASN A 25 -96.95 3.73 58.50
CA ASN A 25 -96.91 4.36 57.17
C ASN A 25 -95.47 4.51 56.66
N LYS A 26 -94.51 4.76 57.55
CA LYS A 26 -93.08 4.83 57.20
C LYS A 26 -92.52 3.47 56.81
N ILE A 27 -92.86 2.40 57.54
CA ILE A 27 -92.46 1.03 57.19
C ILE A 27 -93.08 0.63 55.85
N ASN A 28 -94.34 0.96 55.59
CA ASN A 28 -95.00 0.70 54.30
C ASN A 28 -94.40 1.52 53.15
N TYR A 29 -93.98 2.76 53.40
CA TYR A 29 -93.27 3.59 52.42
C TYR A 29 -91.88 3.02 52.09
N ILE A 30 -91.14 2.58 53.11
CA ILE A 30 -89.82 1.95 52.95
C ILE A 30 -89.97 0.60 52.22
N ASN A 31 -90.93 -0.24 52.60
CA ASN A 31 -91.18 -1.53 51.95
C ASN A 31 -91.71 -1.41 50.52
N SER A 32 -92.52 -0.39 50.22
CA SER A 32 -93.01 -0.17 48.85
C SER A 32 -91.90 0.35 47.91
N ASN A 33 -90.92 1.08 48.44
CA ASN A 33 -89.74 1.54 47.69
C ASN A 33 -88.56 0.53 47.70
N LEU A 34 -88.50 -0.36 48.68
CA LEU A 34 -87.54 -1.47 48.80
C LEU A 34 -88.22 -2.80 48.46
N LYS A 35 -88.85 -2.91 47.28
CA LYS A 35 -89.31 -4.21 46.80
C LYS A 35 -88.10 -5.14 46.65
N ILE A 36 -88.02 -6.14 47.52
CA ILE A 36 -86.86 -7.02 47.68
C ILE A 36 -86.52 -7.76 46.37
N ASP A 37 -87.54 -8.08 45.57
CA ASP A 37 -87.37 -8.74 44.26
C ASP A 37 -86.60 -7.88 43.24
N ASP A 38 -86.64 -6.55 43.39
CA ASP A 38 -85.94 -5.61 42.52
C ASP A 38 -84.57 -5.18 43.06
N LEU A 39 -84.30 -5.40 44.36
CA LEU A 39 -83.04 -4.97 44.97
C LEU A 39 -81.83 -5.74 44.42
N ALA A 40 -81.95 -7.06 44.32
CA ALA A 40 -80.86 -7.88 43.80
C ALA A 40 -80.54 -7.54 42.34
N ILE A 41 -81.58 -7.32 41.52
CA ILE A 41 -81.43 -6.95 40.10
C ILE A 41 -80.84 -5.55 39.99
N ASN A 42 -81.31 -4.58 40.77
CA ASN A 42 -80.78 -3.22 40.75
C ASN A 42 -79.32 -3.15 41.20
N ILE A 43 -78.95 -3.88 42.25
CA ILE A 43 -77.55 -3.96 42.69
C ILE A 43 -76.68 -4.61 41.61
N LEU A 44 -77.15 -5.70 40.99
CA LEU A 44 -76.42 -6.37 39.92
C LEU A 44 -76.25 -5.46 38.69
N LEU A 45 -77.29 -4.70 38.32
CA LEU A 45 -77.22 -3.70 37.25
C LEU A 45 -76.26 -2.57 37.58
N ASP A 46 -76.28 -2.03 38.80
CA ASP A 46 -75.37 -0.96 39.23
C ASP A 46 -73.91 -1.45 39.25
N VAL A 47 -73.66 -2.70 39.68
CA VAL A 47 -72.35 -3.35 39.62
C VAL A 47 -71.91 -3.54 38.16
N GLY A 48 -72.80 -4.06 37.31
CA GLY A 48 -72.54 -4.24 35.88
C GLY A 48 -72.21 -2.93 35.17
N LEU A 49 -72.95 -1.86 35.48
CA LEU A 49 -72.70 -0.52 34.96
C LEU A 49 -71.33 0.02 35.41
N THR A 50 -70.95 -0.23 36.67
CA THR A 50 -69.63 0.16 37.19
C THR A 50 -68.51 -0.57 36.45
N PHE A 51 -68.64 -1.87 36.23
CA PHE A 51 -67.69 -2.65 35.44
C PHE A 51 -67.60 -2.15 33.99
N LEU A 52 -68.73 -1.80 33.38
CA LEU A 52 -68.76 -1.25 32.03
C LEU A 52 -68.03 0.10 31.95
N VAL A 53 -68.24 0.99 32.91
CA VAL A 53 -67.53 2.28 32.96
C VAL A 53 -66.02 2.07 33.12
N ILE A 54 -65.61 1.15 33.99
CA ILE A 54 -64.19 0.80 34.17
C ILE A 54 -63.61 0.23 32.88
N PHE A 55 -64.32 -0.70 32.23
CA PHE A 55 -63.90 -1.29 30.97
C PHE A 55 -63.73 -0.24 29.87
N VAL A 56 -64.72 0.64 29.68
CA VAL A 56 -64.64 1.75 28.72
C VAL A 56 -63.48 2.68 29.03
N SER A 57 -63.24 2.98 30.31
CA SER A 57 -62.10 3.81 30.72
C SER A 57 -60.76 3.17 30.35
N TYR A 58 -60.61 1.86 30.58
CA TYR A 58 -59.41 1.13 30.16
C TYR A 58 -59.24 1.12 28.63
N VAL A 59 -60.31 0.93 27.87
CA VAL A 59 -60.27 1.01 26.40
C VAL A 59 -59.83 2.40 25.95
N LEU A 60 -60.40 3.47 26.53
CA LEU A 60 -60.00 4.84 26.22
C LEU A 60 -58.54 5.12 26.54
N ILE A 61 -58.01 4.62 27.65
CA ILE A 61 -56.60 4.77 28.01
C ILE A 61 -55.71 4.06 26.98
N ASN A 62 -56.09 2.86 26.55
CA ASN A 62 -55.33 2.11 25.55
C ASN A 62 -55.39 2.79 24.17
N ILE A 63 -56.55 3.31 23.78
CA ILE A 63 -56.69 4.10 22.54
C ILE A 63 -55.85 5.37 22.63
N SER A 64 -55.86 6.08 23.75
CA SER A 64 -55.02 7.25 23.98
C SER A 64 -53.53 6.92 23.81
N ARG A 65 -53.07 5.82 24.43
CA ARG A 65 -51.69 5.31 24.24
C ARG A 65 -51.40 4.94 22.79
N LEU A 66 -52.35 4.31 22.10
CA LEU A 66 -52.21 3.95 20.69
C LEU A 66 -52.07 5.22 19.83
N ILE A 67 -52.89 6.24 20.07
CA ILE A 67 -52.81 7.53 19.38
C ILE A 67 -51.44 8.17 19.63
N VAL A 68 -51.02 8.31 20.89
CA VAL A 68 -49.70 8.90 21.22
C VAL A 68 -48.57 8.13 20.54
N ASN A 69 -48.56 6.80 20.65
CA ASN A 69 -47.55 5.96 19.99
C ASN A 69 -47.59 6.08 18.46
N PHE A 70 -48.78 6.20 17.87
CA PHE A 70 -48.94 6.39 16.42
C PHE A 70 -48.39 7.76 16.00
N PHE A 71 -48.66 8.81 16.76
CA PHE A 71 -48.11 10.13 16.50
C PHE A 71 -46.59 10.12 16.64
N GLU A 72 -46.05 9.61 17.75
CA GLU A 72 -44.60 9.56 18.00
C GLU A 72 -43.84 8.71 16.97
N LYS A 73 -44.37 7.54 16.61
CA LYS A 73 -43.64 6.57 15.76
C LYS A 73 -43.87 6.74 14.27
N ILE A 74 -44.98 7.36 13.86
CA ILE A 74 -45.34 7.45 12.43
C ILE A 74 -45.43 8.91 12.00
N ILE A 75 -46.23 9.72 12.67
CA ILE A 75 -46.49 11.10 12.22
C ILE A 75 -45.26 12.00 12.45
N THR A 76 -44.68 11.97 13.65
CA THR A 76 -43.49 12.76 14.00
C THR A 76 -42.31 12.51 13.05
N PRO A 77 -41.88 11.27 12.77
CA PRO A 77 -40.80 11.04 11.79
C PRO A 77 -41.20 11.39 10.36
N TRP A 78 -42.49 11.26 10.00
CA TRP A 78 -42.96 11.69 8.67
C TRP A 78 -42.90 13.21 8.50
N ILE A 79 -43.30 13.97 9.53
CA ILE A 79 -43.18 15.43 9.58
C ILE A 79 -41.71 15.84 9.57
N TYR A 80 -40.84 15.21 10.36
CA TYR A 80 -39.40 15.50 10.33
C TYR A 80 -38.78 15.20 8.97
N LYS A 81 -39.19 14.11 8.30
CA LYS A 81 -38.75 13.80 6.93
C LYS A 81 -39.16 14.87 5.90
N LEU A 82 -40.29 15.53 6.12
CA LEU A 82 -40.80 16.60 5.26
C LEU A 82 -40.18 17.97 5.58
N THR A 83 -40.00 18.29 6.86
CA THR A 83 -39.61 19.62 7.33
C THR A 83 -38.11 19.77 7.51
N ASP A 84 -37.40 18.71 7.89
CA ASP A 84 -35.99 18.78 8.26
C ASP A 84 -35.13 17.80 7.44
N LYS A 85 -34.87 18.19 6.19
CA LYS A 85 -33.82 17.57 5.36
C LYS A 85 -32.41 17.84 5.90
N SER A 86 -32.23 18.55 7.02
CA SER A 86 -30.93 19.04 7.46
C SER A 86 -30.35 18.37 8.72
N SER A 87 -31.19 17.85 9.62
CA SER A 87 -30.68 17.50 10.97
C SER A 87 -30.88 16.05 11.45
N ILE A 88 -31.55 15.17 10.70
CA ILE A 88 -31.69 13.75 11.10
C ILE A 88 -31.21 12.88 9.96
N VAL A 89 -29.89 12.64 9.93
CA VAL A 89 -29.26 11.65 9.06
C VAL A 89 -29.90 10.31 9.42
N LEU A 90 -30.70 9.74 8.52
CA LEU A 90 -31.26 8.41 8.74
C LEU A 90 -30.09 7.45 8.97
N LYS A 91 -30.25 6.47 9.87
CA LYS A 91 -29.21 5.43 10.11
C LYS A 91 -28.69 4.82 8.79
N SER A 92 -29.56 4.70 7.78
CA SER A 92 -29.19 4.26 6.43
C SER A 92 -28.19 5.17 5.71
N GLU A 93 -28.26 6.48 5.90
CA GLU A 93 -27.29 7.44 5.33
C GLU A 93 -25.95 7.39 6.08
N TYR A 94 -26.00 7.20 7.40
CA TYR A 94 -24.79 6.96 8.20
C TYR A 94 -24.08 5.67 7.77
N ASP A 95 -24.81 4.56 7.69
CA ASP A 95 -24.27 3.26 7.26
C ASP A 95 -23.70 3.36 5.83
N LYS A 96 -24.38 4.11 4.94
CA LYS A 96 -23.86 4.40 3.60
C LYS A 96 -22.57 5.20 3.64
N GLN A 97 -22.47 6.26 4.43
CA GLN A 97 -21.23 7.03 4.59
C GLN A 97 -20.09 6.18 5.15
N VAL A 98 -20.35 5.33 6.13
CA VAL A 98 -19.34 4.41 6.69
C VAL A 98 -18.86 3.43 5.63
N SER A 99 -19.76 2.86 4.82
CA SER A 99 -19.36 1.98 3.71
C SER A 99 -18.52 2.71 2.67
N LEU A 100 -18.92 3.92 2.27
CA LEU A 100 -18.18 4.74 1.30
C LEU A 100 -16.80 5.12 1.82
N PHE A 101 -16.70 5.44 3.11
CA PHE A 101 -15.43 5.75 3.74
C PHE A 101 -14.52 4.53 3.82
N SER A 102 -15.08 3.36 4.13
CA SER A 102 -14.34 2.08 4.13
C SER A 102 -13.80 1.77 2.74
N ASP A 103 -14.64 1.83 1.70
CA ASP A 103 -14.26 1.59 0.31
C ASP A 103 -13.20 2.59 -0.16
N PHE A 104 -13.38 3.87 0.17
CA PHE A 104 -12.41 4.91 -0.15
C PHE A 104 -11.06 4.64 0.52
N LYS A 105 -11.06 4.25 1.79
CA LYS A 105 -9.84 3.92 2.54
C LYS A 105 -9.12 2.71 1.94
N GLU A 106 -9.85 1.68 1.54
CA GLU A 106 -9.27 0.50 0.89
C GLU A 106 -8.64 0.85 -0.46
N ARG A 107 -9.36 1.61 -1.30
CA ARG A 107 -8.84 2.11 -2.58
C ARG A 107 -7.59 2.96 -2.39
N PHE A 108 -7.61 3.87 -1.41
CA PHE A 108 -6.48 4.72 -1.09
C PHE A 108 -5.25 3.90 -0.66
N ASN A 109 -5.43 2.93 0.24
CA ASN A 109 -4.34 2.06 0.68
C ASN A 109 -3.76 1.25 -0.48
N THR A 110 -4.62 0.70 -1.34
CA THR A 110 -4.21 -0.05 -2.53
C THR A 110 -3.39 0.83 -3.48
N GLU A 111 -3.85 2.06 -3.73
CA GLU A 111 -3.15 2.99 -4.60
C GLU A 111 -1.80 3.43 -4.01
N ARG A 112 -1.77 3.68 -2.69
CA ARG A 112 -0.54 4.00 -1.96
C ARG A 112 0.47 2.86 -2.07
N ASP A 113 0.05 1.62 -1.88
CA ASP A 113 0.94 0.46 -1.94
C ASP A 113 1.45 0.19 -3.36
N LYS A 114 0.63 0.42 -4.40
CA LYS A 114 1.07 0.38 -5.80
C LYS A 114 2.11 1.45 -6.09
N ARG A 115 1.86 2.69 -5.64
CA ARG A 115 2.79 3.80 -5.82
C ARG A 115 4.13 3.53 -5.13
N LEU A 116 4.10 3.00 -3.91
CA LEU A 116 5.32 2.64 -3.18
C LEU A 116 6.12 1.56 -3.91
N LYS A 117 5.46 0.52 -4.44
CA LYS A 117 6.13 -0.51 -5.26
C LYS A 117 6.74 0.07 -6.53
N ALA A 118 6.03 0.97 -7.22
CA ALA A 118 6.54 1.63 -8.40
C ALA A 118 7.77 2.50 -8.07
N GLU A 119 7.75 3.22 -6.96
CA GLU A 119 8.87 4.04 -6.50
C GLU A 119 10.10 3.21 -6.16
N ILE A 120 9.93 2.07 -5.50
CA ILE A 120 11.02 1.11 -5.24
C ILE A 120 11.63 0.62 -6.55
N HIS A 121 10.80 0.21 -7.53
CA HIS A 121 11.30 -0.23 -8.82
C HIS A 121 12.04 0.87 -9.60
N ILE A 122 11.56 2.13 -9.52
CA ILE A 122 12.27 3.27 -10.12
C ILE A 122 13.65 3.43 -9.48
N GLN A 123 13.75 3.36 -8.15
CA GLN A 123 15.03 3.46 -7.45
C GLN A 123 15.99 2.32 -7.81
N GLU A 124 15.49 1.09 -7.94
CA GLU A 124 16.28 -0.06 -8.41
C GLU A 124 16.79 0.14 -9.84
N LEU A 125 15.93 0.64 -10.74
CA LEU A 125 16.29 0.94 -12.12
C LEU A 125 17.32 2.07 -12.21
N GLU A 126 17.14 3.16 -11.46
CA GLU A 126 18.10 4.27 -11.38
C GLU A 126 19.46 3.80 -10.91
N LYS A 127 19.51 2.96 -9.86
CA LYS A 127 20.75 2.36 -9.38
C LYS A 127 21.40 1.48 -10.45
N GLY A 128 20.62 0.64 -11.13
CA GLY A 128 21.12 -0.20 -12.22
C GLY A 128 21.69 0.63 -13.38
N LEU A 129 21.05 1.76 -13.73
CA LEU A 129 21.55 2.66 -14.76
C LEU A 129 22.86 3.34 -14.35
N LEU A 130 23.01 3.74 -13.08
CA LEU A 130 24.25 4.31 -12.57
C LEU A 130 25.40 3.30 -12.63
N ASP A 131 25.16 2.06 -12.19
CA ASP A 131 26.16 0.99 -12.24
C ASP A 131 26.57 0.68 -13.68
N LEU A 132 25.61 0.65 -14.60
CA LEU A 132 25.85 0.39 -16.02
C LEU A 132 26.63 1.54 -16.67
N ASN A 133 26.34 2.79 -16.31
CA ASN A 133 27.12 3.96 -16.77
C ASN A 133 28.57 3.92 -16.26
N ILE A 134 28.80 3.53 -15.00
CA ILE A 134 30.16 3.34 -14.45
C ILE A 134 30.91 2.29 -15.26
N GLN A 135 30.28 1.15 -15.57
CA GLN A 135 30.89 0.10 -16.38
C GLN A 135 31.22 0.58 -17.81
N ILE A 136 30.32 1.32 -18.45
CA ILE A 136 30.57 1.90 -19.78
C ILE A 136 31.78 2.83 -19.75
N ASN A 137 31.87 3.71 -18.75
CA ASN A 137 32.99 4.64 -18.63
C ASN A 137 34.32 3.89 -18.42
N GLN A 138 34.34 2.87 -17.56
CA GLN A 138 35.52 2.03 -17.36
C GLN A 138 35.95 1.28 -18.63
N MET A 139 34.98 0.74 -19.38
CA MET A 139 35.26 0.10 -20.67
C MET A 139 35.78 1.09 -21.70
N HIS A 140 35.23 2.31 -21.74
CA HIS A 140 35.66 3.37 -22.63
C HIS A 140 37.09 3.82 -22.31
N ASP A 141 37.40 4.05 -21.03
CA ASP A 141 38.75 4.41 -20.56
C ASP A 141 39.77 3.32 -20.91
N SER A 142 39.39 2.06 -20.73
CA SER A 142 40.23 0.90 -21.10
C SER A 142 40.46 0.86 -22.61
N GLN A 143 39.44 1.12 -23.44
CA GLN A 143 39.59 1.18 -24.90
C GLN A 143 40.46 2.36 -25.35
N ILE A 144 40.35 3.53 -24.72
CA ILE A 144 41.21 4.68 -25.01
C ILE A 144 42.67 4.32 -24.73
N GLN A 145 42.95 3.70 -23.58
CA GLN A 145 44.31 3.26 -23.23
C GLN A 145 44.86 2.25 -24.23
N ILE A 146 44.06 1.25 -24.64
CA ILE A 146 44.44 0.26 -25.65
C ILE A 146 44.74 0.95 -27.00
N ASN A 147 43.93 1.91 -27.42
CA ASN A 147 44.15 2.64 -28.68
C ASN A 147 45.41 3.52 -28.64
N GLN A 148 45.70 4.16 -27.50
CA GLN A 148 46.93 4.91 -27.30
C GLN A 148 48.18 4.00 -27.32
N GLU A 149 48.12 2.84 -26.65
CA GLU A 149 49.21 1.85 -26.68
C GLU A 149 49.45 1.32 -28.10
N LYS A 150 48.38 0.97 -28.84
CA LYS A 150 48.47 0.56 -30.25
C LYS A 150 49.10 1.64 -31.14
N SER A 151 48.70 2.91 -30.99
CA SER A 151 49.30 4.02 -31.75
C SER A 151 50.79 4.19 -31.45
N LYS A 152 51.21 4.00 -30.20
CA LYS A 152 52.63 4.04 -29.80
C LYS A 152 53.41 2.89 -30.43
N PHE A 153 52.86 1.68 -30.43
CA PHE A 153 53.50 0.52 -31.06
C PHE A 153 53.61 0.64 -32.58
N GLN A 154 52.61 1.24 -33.25
CA GLN A 154 52.71 1.56 -34.68
C GLN A 154 53.88 2.49 -35.00
N LEU A 155 54.13 3.52 -34.17
CA LEU A 155 55.28 4.41 -34.33
C LEU A 155 56.62 3.66 -34.16
N ILE A 156 56.68 2.75 -33.19
CA ILE A 156 57.86 1.90 -32.96
C ILE A 156 58.11 1.02 -34.19
N VAL A 157 57.09 0.34 -34.73
CA VAL A 157 57.21 -0.46 -35.96
C VAL A 157 57.68 0.39 -37.15
N LYS A 158 57.16 1.61 -37.31
CA LYS A 158 57.60 2.52 -38.36
C LYS A 158 59.09 2.87 -38.23
N GLN A 159 59.57 3.13 -37.02
CA GLN A 159 60.98 3.41 -36.75
C GLN A 159 61.89 2.22 -37.03
N ILE A 160 61.43 1.00 -36.70
CA ILE A 160 62.13 -0.25 -37.01
C ILE A 160 62.23 -0.44 -38.53
N ASN A 161 61.12 -0.23 -39.26
CA ASN A 161 61.10 -0.35 -40.71
C ASN A 161 62.08 0.61 -41.38
N GLN A 162 62.10 1.87 -40.92
CA GLN A 162 63.02 2.90 -41.44
C GLN A 162 64.50 2.56 -41.24
N GLN A 163 64.83 1.73 -40.26
CA GLN A 163 66.20 1.28 -40.01
C GLN A 163 66.51 -0.11 -40.60
N GLY A 164 65.53 -0.77 -41.25
CA GLY A 164 65.70 -2.08 -41.86
C GLY A 164 65.87 -3.23 -40.85
N LEU A 165 65.50 -3.04 -39.58
CA LEU A 165 65.81 -3.97 -38.49
C LEU A 165 64.74 -5.06 -38.26
N PHE A 166 63.85 -5.33 -39.21
CA PHE A 166 62.75 -6.29 -39.02
C PHE A 166 63.24 -7.72 -38.77
N SER A 167 64.20 -8.22 -39.56
CA SER A 167 64.80 -9.55 -39.37
C SER A 167 65.55 -9.68 -38.04
N GLU A 168 65.97 -8.55 -37.49
CA GLU A 168 66.71 -8.49 -36.23
C GLU A 168 65.75 -8.53 -35.03
N ILE A 169 64.50 -8.12 -35.20
CA ILE A 169 63.44 -8.32 -34.19
C ILE A 169 63.06 -9.78 -34.10
N ASP A 170 62.84 -10.45 -35.23
CA ASP A 170 62.48 -11.86 -35.26
C ASP A 170 63.56 -12.70 -34.57
N SER A 171 64.82 -12.47 -34.95
CA SER A 171 65.96 -13.15 -34.30
C SER A 171 66.10 -12.79 -32.81
N MET A 172 65.76 -11.57 -32.38
CA MET A 172 65.75 -11.21 -30.96
C MET A 172 64.62 -11.88 -30.17
N ILE A 173 63.44 -12.02 -30.77
CA ILE A 173 62.32 -12.76 -30.16
C ILE A 173 62.78 -14.20 -29.90
N ASP A 174 63.37 -14.85 -30.89
CA ASP A 174 63.88 -16.23 -30.79
C ASP A 174 64.99 -16.38 -29.74
N ILE A 175 65.92 -15.42 -29.68
CA ILE A 175 67.01 -15.42 -28.68
C ILE A 175 66.48 -15.26 -27.26
N ILE A 176 65.50 -14.37 -27.06
CA ILE A 176 64.89 -14.14 -25.74
C ILE A 176 64.06 -15.35 -25.31
N GLU A 177 63.31 -15.97 -26.22
CA GLU A 177 62.52 -17.18 -25.93
C GLU A 177 63.39 -18.40 -25.65
N SER A 178 64.46 -18.59 -26.40
CA SER A 178 65.46 -19.65 -26.19
C SER A 178 66.33 -19.44 -24.94
N LYS A 179 66.20 -18.28 -24.27
CA LYS A 179 66.98 -17.89 -23.07
C LYS A 179 68.49 -17.98 -23.30
N THR A 180 68.95 -17.72 -24.52
CA THR A 180 70.36 -17.82 -24.91
C THR A 180 71.13 -16.54 -24.57
N ASP A 181 72.41 -16.69 -24.19
CA ASP A 181 73.28 -15.55 -23.89
C ASP A 181 73.93 -15.03 -25.18
N ILE A 182 73.98 -13.71 -25.36
CA ILE A 182 74.56 -13.09 -26.56
C ILE A 182 75.99 -12.62 -26.25
N ALA A 183 76.94 -13.02 -27.09
CA ALA A 183 78.37 -12.72 -26.93
C ALA A 183 78.76 -11.31 -27.44
N THR A 184 77.94 -10.66 -28.26
CA THR A 184 78.29 -9.37 -28.88
C THR A 184 77.09 -8.43 -28.92
N ILE A 185 77.30 -7.20 -28.43
CA ILE A 185 76.27 -6.15 -28.43
C ILE A 185 76.23 -5.53 -29.82
N ASN A 186 75.25 -5.93 -30.64
CA ASN A 186 75.00 -5.31 -31.94
C ASN A 186 74.30 -3.94 -31.78
N ASP A 187 74.38 -3.07 -32.77
CA ASP A 187 73.77 -1.73 -32.74
C ASP A 187 72.22 -1.79 -32.65
N SER A 188 71.62 -2.82 -33.24
CA SER A 188 70.20 -3.16 -33.10
C SER A 188 69.82 -3.38 -31.63
N LEU A 189 70.68 -4.04 -30.85
CA LEU A 189 70.46 -4.32 -29.43
C LEU A 189 70.45 -3.04 -28.59
N LYS A 190 71.30 -2.06 -28.96
CA LYS A 190 71.27 -0.72 -28.36
C LYS A 190 70.00 0.03 -28.73
N PHE A 191 69.54 -0.10 -29.98
CA PHE A 191 68.31 0.51 -30.46
C PHE A 191 67.07 0.00 -29.70
N PHE A 192 66.90 -1.32 -29.56
CA PHE A 192 65.78 -1.88 -28.81
C PHE A 192 65.84 -1.62 -27.31
N THR A 193 67.05 -1.52 -26.74
CA THR A 193 67.23 -1.06 -25.34
C THR A 193 66.80 0.40 -25.19
N LYS A 194 67.13 1.27 -26.15
CA LYS A 194 66.75 2.69 -26.15
C LYS A 194 65.23 2.89 -26.30
N LEU A 195 64.57 2.01 -27.05
CA LEU A 195 63.10 1.97 -27.15
C LEU A 195 62.43 1.34 -25.92
N ASN A 196 63.21 0.96 -24.89
CA ASN A 196 62.74 0.31 -23.68
C ASN A 196 61.96 -0.97 -23.95
N LEU A 197 62.25 -1.69 -25.04
CA LEU A 197 61.62 -2.97 -25.36
C LEU A 197 62.35 -4.14 -24.70
N ILE A 198 63.67 -4.02 -24.54
CA ILE A 198 64.51 -5.03 -23.92
C ILE A 198 65.35 -4.40 -22.80
N ARG A 199 65.61 -5.20 -21.76
CA ARG A 199 66.56 -4.87 -20.69
C ARG A 199 67.68 -5.90 -20.65
N LYS A 200 68.85 -5.43 -20.20
CA LYS A 200 70.04 -6.26 -20.02
C LYS A 200 70.07 -6.81 -18.59
N LEU A 201 70.39 -8.09 -18.47
CA LEU A 201 70.59 -8.80 -17.22
C LEU A 201 72.05 -9.29 -17.14
N PRO A 202 72.65 -9.33 -15.95
CA PRO A 202 73.97 -9.91 -15.75
C PRO A 202 73.96 -11.40 -16.11
N SER A 203 74.93 -11.84 -16.91
CA SER A 203 75.10 -13.23 -17.32
C SER A 203 76.14 -13.96 -16.46
N ALA A 204 75.99 -15.28 -16.33
CA ALA A 204 76.94 -16.14 -15.65
C ALA A 204 78.20 -16.43 -16.48
N LYS A 205 78.18 -16.18 -17.79
CA LYS A 205 79.34 -16.41 -18.68
C LYS A 205 80.12 -15.11 -18.93
N PRO A 206 81.47 -15.13 -18.83
CA PRO A 206 82.30 -13.96 -19.13
C PRO A 206 82.10 -13.51 -20.58
N ASN A 207 82.01 -12.19 -20.79
CA ASN A 207 81.74 -11.53 -22.08
C ASN A 207 80.39 -11.86 -22.74
N SER A 208 79.37 -12.22 -21.97
CA SER A 208 78.01 -12.39 -22.50
C SER A 208 76.99 -11.56 -21.73
N THR A 209 75.89 -11.19 -22.39
CA THR A 209 74.77 -10.48 -21.77
C THR A 209 73.50 -11.27 -22.01
N ARG A 210 72.70 -11.45 -20.94
CA ARG A 210 71.36 -12.00 -21.07
C ARG A 210 70.38 -10.86 -21.28
N ILE A 211 69.43 -11.02 -22.20
CA ILE A 211 68.39 -10.03 -22.45
C ILE A 211 67.02 -10.58 -22.08
N GLU A 212 66.14 -9.68 -21.66
CA GLU A 212 64.74 -9.98 -21.37
C GLU A 212 63.86 -8.85 -21.90
N PHE A 213 62.64 -9.18 -22.32
CA PHE A 213 61.62 -8.17 -22.59
C PHE A 213 61.26 -7.40 -21.32
N THR A 214 61.17 -6.09 -21.45
CA THR A 214 60.49 -5.24 -20.46
C THR A 214 58.98 -5.48 -20.54
N GLU A 215 58.20 -4.94 -19.60
CA GLU A 215 56.73 -5.01 -19.67
C GLU A 215 56.18 -4.39 -20.97
N THR A 216 56.76 -3.27 -21.41
CA THR A 216 56.45 -2.65 -22.71
C THR A 216 56.88 -3.54 -23.87
N GLY A 217 58.04 -4.21 -23.77
CA GLY A 217 58.53 -5.14 -24.77
C GLY A 217 57.65 -6.37 -24.97
N ARG A 218 57.07 -6.90 -23.89
CA ARG A 218 56.14 -8.05 -23.96
C ARG A 218 54.84 -7.66 -24.66
N LYS A 219 54.24 -6.53 -24.28
CA LYS A 219 53.04 -5.99 -24.96
C LYS A 219 53.32 -5.66 -26.44
N PHE A 220 54.49 -5.10 -26.73
CA PHE A 220 54.91 -4.84 -28.11
C PHE A 220 55.09 -6.14 -28.91
N LYS A 221 55.70 -7.17 -28.30
CA LYS A 221 55.86 -8.49 -28.92
C LYS A 221 54.50 -9.09 -29.28
N GLU A 222 53.54 -9.10 -28.37
CA GLU A 222 52.17 -9.59 -28.64
C GLU A 222 51.54 -8.81 -29.80
N TYR A 223 51.61 -7.48 -29.77
CA TYR A 223 51.15 -6.63 -30.87
C TYR A 223 51.85 -6.95 -32.21
N TYR A 224 53.17 -7.15 -32.19
CA TYR A 224 53.97 -7.45 -33.38
C TYR A 224 53.63 -8.82 -33.96
N ILE A 225 53.50 -9.85 -33.11
CA ILE A 225 53.10 -11.20 -33.51
C ILE A 225 51.71 -11.17 -34.15
N ASP A 226 50.72 -10.55 -33.50
CA ASP A 226 49.34 -10.54 -33.98
C ASP A 226 49.16 -9.78 -35.31
N ASN A 227 49.90 -8.69 -35.51
CA ASN A 227 49.70 -7.82 -36.67
C ASN A 227 50.67 -8.09 -37.83
N TYR A 228 51.84 -8.70 -37.59
CA TYR A 228 52.89 -8.84 -38.61
C TYR A 228 53.39 -10.28 -38.81
N ILE A 229 53.25 -11.16 -37.80
CA ILE A 229 53.64 -12.58 -37.94
C ILE A 229 52.43 -13.46 -38.28
N LEU A 230 51.33 -13.34 -37.54
CA LEU A 230 50.10 -14.11 -37.73
C LEU A 230 49.23 -13.57 -38.88
N ASN A 231 49.13 -12.24 -39.00
CA ASN A 231 48.43 -11.55 -40.08
C ASN A 231 49.40 -11.06 -41.16
N LYS A 232 50.30 -11.92 -41.62
CA LYS A 232 51.26 -11.53 -42.67
C LYS A 232 50.49 -11.10 -43.93
N PRO A 233 50.55 -9.82 -44.36
CA PRO A 233 50.07 -9.46 -45.69
C PRO A 233 51.02 -10.16 -46.65
N SER A 234 50.47 -11.02 -47.50
CA SER A 234 51.16 -11.68 -48.59
C SER A 234 51.56 -10.66 -49.65
N GLU A 235 52.52 -9.78 -49.38
CA GLU A 235 53.08 -8.85 -50.37
C GLU A 235 54.34 -8.13 -49.83
N ILE A 236 55.48 -8.82 -49.84
CA ILE A 236 56.79 -8.22 -50.19
C ILE A 236 57.54 -9.27 -51.03
N GLN A 237 57.15 -9.39 -52.30
CA GLN A 237 58.03 -9.84 -53.37
C GLN A 237 57.89 -8.85 -54.53
N SER A 238 58.79 -7.88 -54.56
CA SER A 238 59.22 -7.18 -55.76
C SER A 238 60.62 -6.67 -55.53
#